data_AF-A0A4Q0J0J9-F1
#
_entry.id   AF-A0A4Q0J0J9-F1
#
_cell.length_a   1.000
_cell.length_b   1.000
_cell.length_c   1.000
_cell.angle_alpha   90.00
_cell.angle_beta   90.00
_cell.angle_gamma   90.00
#
_symmetry.space_group_name_H-M   'P 1'
#
loop_
_entity.id
_entity.type
_entity.pdbx_description
1 polymer ?
#
loop_
_entity_poly.entity_id
_entity_poly.type
_entity_poly.pdbx_seq_one_letter_code
_entity_poly.pdbx_strand_id
1 'polypeptide(L)'
;MPCHENNINQIIRIICYMRLSTLFISLSAVFCAEALDMNNLYIVGPAATDGVWTPDLPEEMVSIGYGTFIWDGCLGEGEFKFLNRLGDYSSSLVAENENQPVYSDNIYTLVDNSSGQNRYDFKFWNPEAGQCRIIVNMASDPMTLSFRRPAVQMVGSAVRGWGSPSLNIPVFADDEGAVEWTGLLQAGEIKFLSGNGWSPCYNAPFYNEAFTDGYHSMVYNANGEDDHKFIVPRTGRYTLRFNLHEPSVTVTSHPGPSLEGKFTAPAGRYVVAADRNGRQLHFGAVPSRLFVGSLDGDVAELPASTAGSGVFSGKVYLEEDNYYKLYADEACSDRYCFSPNTDVDISAGATCNVAPMHGYSYTVGSTGYYDLTADFSGAAPKVSATPIVSGADETVADSNVKVSVSGRNITVVGEYDNIVVSDLCGRVVSTAPTTAVLPGIYVVAVDFKTFKIVVR
;
A
#
# COMPACT_ATOMS: atom_id res chain seq x y z
N MET A 1 -17.68 -38.32 69.09
CA MET A 1 -18.45 -37.45 68.17
C MET A 1 -17.50 -36.94 67.10
N PRO A 2 -17.95 -36.88 65.84
CA PRO A 2 -17.10 -36.80 64.63
C PRO A 2 -16.99 -35.36 64.05
N CYS A 3 -16.20 -35.24 62.96
CA CYS A 3 -16.26 -34.22 61.89
C CYS A 3 -15.83 -32.77 62.26
N HIS A 4 -15.32 -31.88 61.40
CA HIS A 4 -15.28 -31.74 59.93
C HIS A 4 -14.12 -30.75 59.54
N GLU A 5 -13.53 -30.92 58.35
CA GLU A 5 -13.10 -29.94 57.32
C GLU A 5 -12.34 -28.59 57.58
N ASN A 6 -11.34 -28.39 56.70
CA ASN A 6 -10.93 -27.19 55.92
C ASN A 6 -9.97 -26.06 56.44
N ASN A 7 -8.96 -25.82 55.57
CA ASN A 7 -8.33 -24.55 55.11
C ASN A 7 -7.23 -23.74 55.87
N ILE A 8 -6.01 -23.76 55.28
CA ILE A 8 -5.19 -22.66 54.70
C ILE A 8 -4.47 -21.57 55.57
N ASN A 9 -3.12 -21.55 55.42
CA ASN A 9 -2.08 -20.47 55.32
C ASN A 9 -1.32 -19.77 56.50
N GLN A 10 0.02 -19.77 56.28
CA GLN A 10 1.11 -18.75 56.46
C GLN A 10 1.71 -18.34 57.83
N ILE A 11 3.06 -18.33 57.89
CA ILE A 11 3.89 -17.60 58.90
C ILE A 11 5.17 -17.00 58.27
N ILE A 12 5.45 -15.75 58.65
CA ILE A 12 6.62 -14.86 58.41
C ILE A 12 7.45 -14.75 59.71
N ARG A 13 8.79 -14.51 59.66
CA ARG A 13 9.53 -13.61 60.61
C ARG A 13 11.01 -13.35 60.26
N ILE A 14 11.46 -12.12 60.55
CA ILE A 14 12.76 -11.46 60.25
C ILE A 14 13.43 -11.00 61.57
N ILE A 15 14.77 -10.76 61.57
CA ILE A 15 15.54 -9.59 62.11
C ILE A 15 16.83 -9.98 62.89
N CYS A 16 18.04 -9.49 62.48
CA CYS A 16 18.94 -8.55 63.21
C CYS A 16 20.38 -8.33 62.65
N TYR A 17 20.70 -7.05 62.31
CA TYR A 17 21.93 -6.18 62.33
C TYR A 17 23.38 -6.72 62.56
N MET A 18 24.51 -6.04 62.27
CA MET A 18 25.08 -5.07 61.28
C MET A 18 26.50 -4.69 61.80
N ARG A 19 27.56 -4.58 60.97
CA ARG A 19 28.79 -3.79 61.27
C ARG A 19 29.43 -3.22 60.00
N LEU A 20 29.84 -1.95 60.10
CA LEU A 20 30.31 -1.03 59.04
C LEU A 20 31.85 -1.07 58.87
N SER A 21 32.35 -0.98 57.63
CA SER A 21 33.69 -0.48 57.28
C SER A 21 33.70 0.01 55.83
N THR A 22 34.10 1.27 55.62
CA THR A 22 34.05 2.06 54.38
C THR A 22 35.13 1.64 53.37
N LEU A 23 34.74 1.39 52.11
CA LEU A 23 35.64 1.18 50.96
C LEU A 23 35.46 2.35 49.97
N PHE A 24 36.55 3.05 49.67
CA PHE A 24 36.61 4.05 48.60
C PHE A 24 36.46 3.35 47.24
N ILE A 25 35.37 3.63 46.51
CA ILE A 25 35.21 3.20 45.12
C ILE A 25 35.78 4.30 44.23
N SER A 26 36.92 4.02 43.60
CA SER A 26 37.38 4.75 42.42
C SER A 26 36.34 4.55 41.31
N LEU A 27 35.74 5.64 40.85
CA LEU A 27 34.82 5.64 39.71
C LEU A 27 35.63 5.43 38.41
N SER A 28 35.96 4.18 38.12
CA SER A 28 36.35 3.78 36.78
C SER A 28 35.07 3.78 35.94
N ALA A 29 35.00 4.65 34.93
CA ALA A 29 33.95 4.58 33.93
C ALA A 29 34.06 3.22 33.23
N VAL A 30 33.22 2.27 33.63
CA VAL A 30 32.95 1.07 32.85
C VAL A 30 32.13 1.57 31.66
N PHE A 31 32.78 1.73 30.51
CA PHE A 31 32.04 1.71 29.26
C PHE A 31 31.43 0.31 29.16
N CYS A 32 30.16 0.17 29.56
CA CYS A 32 29.42 -1.02 29.18
C CYS A 32 29.37 -1.03 27.66
N ALA A 33 29.95 -2.07 27.04
CA ALA A 33 29.61 -2.42 25.68
C ALA A 33 28.08 -2.55 25.64
N GLU A 34 27.43 -1.72 24.84
CA GLU A 34 26.00 -1.85 24.65
C GLU A 34 25.75 -3.19 23.94
N ALA A 35 24.78 -3.96 24.45
CA ALA A 35 24.46 -5.24 23.84
C ALA A 35 24.03 -5.04 22.37
N LEU A 36 24.37 -6.02 21.52
CA LEU A 36 23.94 -6.05 20.13
C LEU A 36 22.41 -5.94 20.05
N ASP A 37 21.93 -5.12 19.13
CA ASP A 37 20.53 -5.09 18.72
C ASP A 37 20.21 -6.34 17.92
N MET A 38 19.37 -7.22 18.47
CA MET A 38 19.01 -8.48 17.83
C MET A 38 17.86 -8.36 16.82
N ASN A 39 17.36 -7.14 16.59
CA ASN A 39 16.20 -6.89 15.73
C ASN A 39 16.56 -6.26 14.38
N ASN A 40 17.69 -5.57 14.28
CA ASN A 40 18.11 -4.85 13.08
C ASN A 40 19.57 -5.15 12.72
N LEU A 41 19.82 -5.24 11.41
CA LEU A 41 21.15 -5.38 10.85
C LEU A 41 21.15 -4.75 9.46
N TYR A 42 22.20 -4.02 9.12
CA TYR A 42 22.31 -3.31 7.86
C TYR A 42 23.57 -3.71 7.13
N ILE A 43 23.50 -3.93 5.82
CA ILE A 43 24.66 -4.17 4.97
C ILE A 43 25.13 -2.84 4.35
N VAL A 44 26.44 -2.60 4.34
CA VAL A 44 27.03 -1.35 3.85
C VAL A 44 28.37 -1.60 3.16
N GLY A 45 28.68 -0.79 2.14
CA GLY A 45 29.99 -0.74 1.49
C GLY A 45 29.87 -0.66 -0.03
N PRO A 46 30.95 -0.33 -0.75
CA PRO A 46 30.92 -0.14 -2.19
C PRO A 46 30.28 -1.28 -2.98
N ALA A 47 30.42 -2.52 -2.52
CA ALA A 47 29.77 -3.67 -3.12
C ALA A 47 28.25 -3.72 -2.87
N ALA A 48 27.78 -3.24 -1.73
CA ALA A 48 26.38 -3.30 -1.29
C ALA A 48 25.58 -2.02 -1.56
N THR A 49 26.22 -0.85 -1.62
CA THR A 49 25.57 0.46 -1.67
C THR A 49 26.23 1.35 -2.73
N ASP A 50 25.61 1.49 -3.91
CA ASP A 50 25.94 2.43 -5.02
C ASP A 50 27.43 2.81 -5.22
N GLY A 51 28.37 1.90 -4.93
CA GLY A 51 29.82 2.15 -5.00
C GLY A 51 30.43 3.03 -3.90
N VAL A 52 29.70 3.39 -2.83
CA VAL A 52 30.17 4.34 -1.80
C VAL A 52 29.93 3.83 -0.37
N TRP A 53 30.83 4.18 0.55
CA TRP A 53 30.65 3.98 1.99
C TRP A 53 29.70 5.05 2.56
N THR A 54 28.42 4.71 2.75
CA THR A 54 27.40 5.65 3.25
C THR A 54 26.65 5.05 4.45
N PRO A 55 26.98 5.43 5.71
CA PRO A 55 26.38 4.81 6.89
C PRO A 55 24.92 5.25 7.11
N ASP A 56 24.53 6.38 6.52
CA ASP A 56 23.19 6.97 6.65
C ASP A 56 22.18 6.36 5.67
N LEU A 57 22.66 5.64 4.65
CA LEU A 57 21.83 4.99 3.63
C LEU A 57 22.29 3.54 3.36
N PRO A 58 22.45 2.68 4.38
CA PRO A 58 22.72 1.26 4.18
C PRO A 58 21.42 0.53 3.81
N GLU A 59 21.54 -0.70 3.30
CA GLU A 59 20.37 -1.54 3.08
C GLU A 59 20.08 -2.35 4.33
N GLU A 60 18.84 -2.30 4.82
CA GLU A 60 18.40 -3.08 5.97
C GLU A 60 18.17 -4.55 5.56
N MET A 61 18.76 -5.48 6.32
CA MET A 61 18.56 -6.91 6.13
C MET A 61 17.24 -7.36 6.74
N VAL A 62 16.62 -8.39 6.15
CA VAL A 62 15.35 -8.93 6.65
C VAL A 62 15.62 -9.84 7.85
N SER A 63 15.03 -9.53 9.00
CA SER A 63 15.08 -10.44 10.15
C SER A 63 14.24 -11.70 9.88
N ILE A 64 14.85 -12.87 10.07
CA ILE A 64 14.18 -14.18 10.04
C ILE A 64 14.00 -14.78 11.45
N GLY A 65 14.22 -13.96 12.49
CA GLY A 65 14.03 -14.32 13.89
C GLY A 65 15.31 -14.81 14.58
N TYR A 66 15.27 -14.81 15.92
CA TYR A 66 16.36 -15.29 16.79
C TYR A 66 17.72 -14.64 16.48
N GLY A 67 17.75 -13.35 16.14
CA GLY A 67 19.00 -12.65 15.79
C GLY A 67 19.63 -13.08 14.48
N THR A 68 18.86 -13.72 13.60
CA THR A 68 19.30 -14.13 12.27
C THR A 68 18.66 -13.25 11.20
N PHE A 69 19.47 -12.85 10.24
CA PHE A 69 19.11 -11.92 9.17
C PHE A 69 19.46 -12.51 7.82
N ILE A 70 18.64 -12.20 6.83
CA ILE A 70 18.85 -12.59 5.43
C ILE A 70 18.87 -11.35 4.54
N TRP A 71 19.78 -11.36 3.58
CA TRP A 71 19.83 -10.39 2.49
C TRP A 71 19.96 -11.15 1.18
N ASP A 72 19.04 -10.88 0.25
CA ASP A 72 19.06 -11.38 -1.12
C ASP A 72 19.17 -10.18 -2.06
N GLY A 73 20.22 -10.14 -2.87
CA GLY A 73 20.41 -9.00 -3.77
C GLY A 73 21.60 -9.18 -4.72
N CYS A 74 21.76 -8.19 -5.60
CA CYS A 74 22.88 -8.13 -6.52
C CYS A 74 24.04 -7.37 -5.87
N LEU A 75 25.02 -8.10 -5.37
CA LEU A 75 26.20 -7.52 -4.73
C LEU A 75 27.25 -7.22 -5.81
N GLY A 76 27.78 -6.00 -5.86
CA GLY A 76 28.89 -5.61 -6.73
C GLY A 76 30.21 -6.25 -6.30
N GLU A 77 31.22 -6.22 -7.16
CA GLU A 77 32.58 -6.60 -6.76
C GLU A 77 33.13 -5.54 -5.79
N GLY A 78 33.72 -5.96 -4.67
CA GLY A 78 34.36 -5.05 -3.72
C GLY A 78 34.09 -5.31 -2.25
N GLU A 79 34.38 -4.30 -1.42
CA GLU A 79 34.27 -4.37 0.04
C GLU A 79 32.82 -4.20 0.54
N PHE A 80 32.48 -4.92 1.60
CA PHE A 80 31.28 -4.69 2.41
C PHE A 80 31.49 -5.11 3.87
N LYS A 81 30.63 -4.60 4.75
CA LYS A 81 30.50 -4.99 6.16
C LYS A 81 29.07 -4.74 6.64
N PHE A 82 28.83 -4.88 7.94
CA PHE A 82 27.51 -4.65 8.51
C PHE A 82 27.54 -3.58 9.60
N LEU A 83 26.41 -2.92 9.79
CA LEU A 83 26.14 -2.04 10.93
C LEU A 83 25.03 -2.67 11.75
N ASN A 84 25.19 -2.72 13.07
CA ASN A 84 24.12 -3.15 13.96
C ASN A 84 23.14 -2.00 14.27
N ARG A 85 23.53 -0.75 13.99
CA ARG A 85 22.70 0.45 14.12
C ARG A 85 22.83 1.34 12.90
N LEU A 86 21.69 1.86 12.45
CA LEU A 86 21.61 2.79 11.32
C LEU A 86 22.44 4.04 11.60
N GLY A 87 23.26 4.47 10.63
CA GLY A 87 24.08 5.69 10.75
C GLY A 87 25.34 5.54 11.61
N ASP A 88 25.60 4.38 12.24
CA ASP A 88 26.63 4.26 13.26
C ASP A 88 27.74 3.27 12.88
N TYR A 89 28.85 3.78 12.34
CA TYR A 89 30.04 2.97 12.06
C TYR A 89 30.69 2.35 13.29
N SER A 90 30.48 2.92 14.48
CA SER A 90 30.99 2.32 15.70
C SER A 90 30.30 0.98 15.96
N SER A 91 29.02 0.82 15.60
CA SER A 91 28.26 -0.44 15.71
C SER A 91 28.61 -1.53 14.68
N SER A 92 29.77 -1.44 14.02
CA SER A 92 30.08 -2.32 12.89
C SER A 92 30.33 -3.78 13.29
N LEU A 93 29.82 -4.70 12.47
CA LEU A 93 30.21 -6.10 12.48
C LEU A 93 31.10 -6.35 11.27
N VAL A 94 32.31 -6.83 11.56
CA VAL A 94 33.43 -6.90 10.61
C VAL A 94 33.91 -8.33 10.42
N ALA A 95 34.74 -8.56 9.41
CA ALA A 95 35.39 -9.84 9.19
C ALA A 95 36.47 -10.11 10.25
N GLU A 96 36.80 -11.40 10.46
CA GLU A 96 37.91 -11.79 11.33
C GLU A 96 39.29 -11.46 10.74
N ASN A 97 39.42 -11.51 9.40
CA ASN A 97 40.67 -11.27 8.67
C ASN A 97 40.54 -10.09 7.70
N GLU A 98 41.65 -9.40 7.42
CA GLU A 98 41.70 -8.31 6.46
C GLU A 98 41.23 -8.74 5.06
N ASN A 99 40.29 -7.98 4.48
CA ASN A 99 39.74 -8.20 3.15
C ASN A 99 39.29 -9.64 2.89
N GLN A 100 38.60 -10.24 3.86
CA GLN A 100 38.16 -11.63 3.83
C GLN A 100 37.30 -11.91 2.59
N PRO A 101 37.80 -12.63 1.57
CA PRO A 101 37.01 -12.96 0.40
C PRO A 101 35.88 -13.91 0.79
N VAL A 102 34.69 -13.69 0.20
CA VAL A 102 33.53 -14.56 0.38
C VAL A 102 33.24 -15.40 -0.86
N TYR A 103 32.89 -16.65 -0.61
CA TYR A 103 32.57 -17.71 -1.59
C TYR A 103 31.39 -18.53 -1.09
N SER A 104 30.67 -19.15 -2.02
CA SER A 104 29.60 -20.10 -1.71
C SER A 104 30.07 -21.22 -0.79
N ASP A 105 29.13 -21.78 -0.03
CA ASP A 105 29.31 -22.95 0.85
C ASP A 105 30.26 -22.77 2.04
N ASN A 106 30.75 -21.54 2.22
CA ASN A 106 31.57 -21.17 3.37
C ASN A 106 30.73 -20.44 4.43
N ILE A 107 31.13 -20.65 5.68
CA ILE A 107 30.67 -19.90 6.85
C ILE A 107 31.86 -19.12 7.38
N TYR A 108 31.67 -17.82 7.60
CA TYR A 108 32.69 -16.91 8.10
C TYR A 108 32.31 -16.43 9.49
N THR A 109 33.31 -16.19 10.34
CA THR A 109 33.14 -15.54 11.63
C THR A 109 32.90 -14.04 11.43
N LEU A 110 31.88 -13.48 12.08
CA LEU A 110 31.80 -12.03 12.30
C LEU A 110 32.33 -11.66 13.67
N VAL A 111 32.85 -10.45 13.72
CA VAL A 111 33.42 -9.85 14.92
C VAL A 111 32.68 -8.56 15.21
N ASP A 112 32.24 -8.40 16.45
CA ASP A 112 31.72 -7.13 16.95
C ASP A 112 32.86 -6.12 17.14
N ASN A 113 32.81 -5.01 16.41
CA ASN A 113 33.77 -3.91 16.48
C ASN A 113 33.28 -2.72 17.35
N SER A 114 32.12 -2.84 18.00
CA SER A 114 31.46 -1.77 18.77
C SER A 114 32.20 -1.31 20.02
N SER A 115 33.09 -2.14 20.57
CA SER A 115 33.75 -1.86 21.85
C SER A 115 35.16 -1.30 21.74
N GLY A 116 35.59 -0.83 20.57
CA GLY A 116 36.92 -0.21 20.43
C GLY A 116 38.06 -1.18 20.77
N GLN A 117 37.89 -2.48 20.48
CA GLN A 117 38.90 -3.52 20.72
C GLN A 117 40.17 -3.36 19.85
N ASN A 118 40.34 -2.23 19.13
CA ASN A 118 41.40 -2.02 18.14
C ASN A 118 41.52 -3.20 17.16
N ARG A 119 40.41 -3.86 16.86
CA ARG A 119 40.38 -4.76 15.72
C ARG A 119 40.36 -3.86 14.49
N TYR A 120 41.28 -4.14 13.58
CA TYR A 120 41.35 -3.47 12.29
C TYR A 120 39.96 -3.58 11.62
N ASP A 121 39.47 -2.50 10.99
CA ASP A 121 38.18 -2.43 10.30
C ASP A 121 38.17 -3.34 9.07
N PHE A 122 38.18 -4.64 9.31
CA PHE A 122 38.37 -5.68 8.31
C PHE A 122 37.07 -5.94 7.57
N LYS A 123 37.09 -5.71 6.27
CA LYS A 123 35.90 -5.85 5.44
C LYS A 123 35.84 -7.25 4.86
N PHE A 124 34.63 -7.69 4.56
CA PHE A 124 34.44 -8.77 3.61
C PHE A 124 34.70 -8.25 2.20
N TRP A 125 35.19 -9.10 1.33
CA TRP A 125 35.43 -8.80 -0.08
C TRP A 125 34.60 -9.74 -0.95
N ASN A 126 33.72 -9.19 -1.77
CA ASN A 126 33.02 -9.94 -2.80
C ASN A 126 33.86 -9.99 -4.08
N PRO A 127 34.33 -11.16 -4.53
CA PRO A 127 35.25 -11.28 -5.65
C PRO A 127 34.60 -11.05 -7.03
N GLU A 128 33.28 -11.11 -7.14
CA GLU A 128 32.58 -10.97 -8.42
C GLU A 128 31.20 -10.33 -8.24
N ALA A 129 30.79 -9.45 -9.15
CA ALA A 129 29.43 -8.90 -9.13
C ALA A 129 28.36 -9.97 -9.43
N GLY A 130 27.21 -9.91 -8.76
CA GLY A 130 26.04 -10.71 -9.12
C GLY A 130 25.10 -11.00 -7.96
N GLN A 131 24.03 -11.74 -8.26
CA GLN A 131 23.07 -12.18 -7.25
C GLN A 131 23.76 -13.04 -6.18
N CYS A 132 23.45 -12.79 -4.91
CA CYS A 132 23.84 -13.65 -3.80
C CYS A 132 22.81 -13.59 -2.67
N ARG A 133 22.98 -14.53 -1.75
CA ARG A 133 22.29 -14.60 -0.47
C ARG A 133 23.33 -14.52 0.64
N ILE A 134 23.08 -13.63 1.58
CA ILE A 134 23.88 -13.48 2.80
C ILE A 134 22.98 -13.77 3.99
N ILE A 135 23.37 -14.72 4.82
CA ILE A 135 22.69 -15.02 6.08
C ILE A 135 23.65 -14.70 7.21
N VAL A 136 23.26 -13.79 8.10
CA VAL A 136 24.04 -13.46 9.31
C VAL A 136 23.29 -13.95 10.53
N ASN A 137 23.94 -14.78 11.35
CA ASN A 137 23.43 -15.22 12.64
C ASN A 137 24.26 -14.56 13.75
N MET A 138 23.66 -13.60 14.46
CA MET A 138 24.29 -12.89 15.57
C MET A 138 24.06 -13.56 16.93
N ALA A 139 23.16 -14.56 16.99
CA ALA A 139 22.85 -15.29 18.21
C ALA A 139 23.80 -16.48 18.44
N SER A 140 24.59 -16.86 17.45
CA SER A 140 25.63 -17.89 17.60
C SER A 140 26.88 -17.32 18.27
N ASP A 141 27.65 -18.19 18.94
CA ASP A 141 28.98 -17.88 19.47
C ASP A 141 30.02 -18.83 18.86
N PRO A 142 30.86 -18.38 17.90
CA PRO A 142 30.92 -17.00 17.40
C PRO A 142 29.74 -16.65 16.46
N MET A 143 29.53 -15.36 16.19
CA MET A 143 28.59 -14.90 15.16
C MET A 143 29.03 -15.37 13.77
N THR A 144 28.08 -15.70 12.90
CA THR A 144 28.38 -16.33 11.60
C THR A 144 27.74 -15.64 10.41
N LEU A 145 28.44 -15.65 9.27
CA LEU A 145 27.99 -15.21 7.94
C LEU A 145 28.05 -16.41 7.00
N SER A 146 26.92 -16.81 6.43
CA SER A 146 26.88 -17.72 5.28
C SER A 146 26.67 -16.90 4.02
N PHE A 147 27.48 -17.18 2.99
CA PHE A 147 27.38 -16.56 1.67
C PHE A 147 27.05 -17.62 0.64
N ARG A 148 26.09 -17.35 -0.26
CA ARG A 148 25.72 -18.28 -1.34
C ARG A 148 25.43 -17.54 -2.63
N ARG A 149 25.88 -18.12 -3.74
CA ARG A 149 25.35 -17.80 -5.08
C ARG A 149 24.11 -18.62 -5.38
N PRO A 150 23.22 -18.15 -6.27
CA PRO A 150 22.12 -18.96 -6.76
C PRO A 150 22.66 -20.22 -7.42
N ALA A 151 22.06 -21.37 -7.10
CA ALA A 151 22.35 -22.63 -7.77
C ALA A 151 21.79 -22.62 -9.21
N VAL A 152 20.63 -21.99 -9.39
CA VAL A 152 20.05 -21.67 -10.70
C VAL A 152 19.39 -20.29 -10.67
N GLN A 153 19.28 -19.65 -11.84
CA GLN A 153 18.43 -18.48 -12.02
C GLN A 153 17.33 -18.76 -13.04
N MET A 154 16.09 -18.42 -12.73
CA MET A 154 14.97 -18.56 -13.67
C MET A 154 14.79 -17.27 -14.48
N VAL A 155 14.65 -17.40 -15.80
CA VAL A 155 14.44 -16.30 -16.75
C VAL A 155 13.36 -16.65 -17.77
N GLY A 156 12.70 -15.66 -18.36
CA GLY A 156 11.70 -15.83 -19.41
C GLY A 156 10.35 -15.18 -19.12
N SER A 157 9.48 -15.18 -20.13
CA SER A 157 8.13 -14.59 -20.04
C SER A 157 7.25 -15.20 -18.94
N ALA A 158 7.50 -16.44 -18.52
CA ALA A 158 6.81 -17.08 -17.40
C ALA A 158 7.20 -16.52 -16.02
N VAL A 159 8.32 -15.78 -15.92
CA VAL A 159 8.79 -15.14 -14.68
C VAL A 159 8.65 -13.62 -14.75
N ARG A 160 9.66 -12.92 -15.26
CA ARG A 160 9.71 -11.45 -15.36
C ARG A 160 10.19 -10.97 -16.74
N GLY A 161 10.14 -11.85 -17.74
CA GLY A 161 10.56 -11.57 -19.11
C GLY A 161 12.01 -11.96 -19.41
N TRP A 162 12.47 -11.54 -20.59
CA TRP A 162 13.81 -11.81 -21.16
C TRP A 162 14.76 -10.60 -21.04
N GLY A 163 14.43 -9.66 -20.15
CA GLY A 163 15.14 -8.39 -20.00
C GLY A 163 16.47 -8.54 -19.23
N SER A 164 16.80 -7.53 -18.45
CA SER A 164 18.03 -7.49 -17.63
C SER A 164 18.15 -8.73 -16.73
N PRO A 165 19.36 -9.29 -16.52
CA PRO A 165 19.62 -10.35 -15.53
C PRO A 165 19.14 -10.02 -14.10
N SER A 166 18.99 -8.73 -13.76
CA SER A 166 18.39 -8.31 -12.49
C SER A 166 16.91 -8.70 -12.33
N LEU A 167 16.24 -9.08 -13.42
CA LEU A 167 14.86 -9.58 -13.39
C LEU A 167 14.79 -11.09 -13.19
N ASN A 168 15.92 -11.80 -13.23
CA ASN A 168 15.92 -13.24 -13.00
C ASN A 168 15.49 -13.54 -11.56
N ILE A 169 14.86 -14.70 -11.37
CA ILE A 169 14.55 -15.20 -10.02
C ILE A 169 15.68 -16.14 -9.60
N PRO A 170 16.54 -15.75 -8.64
CA PRO A 170 17.56 -16.64 -8.11
C PRO A 170 16.93 -17.76 -7.27
N VAL A 171 17.45 -18.97 -7.41
CA VAL A 171 17.11 -20.11 -6.56
C VAL A 171 18.39 -20.58 -5.88
N PHE A 172 18.40 -20.47 -4.55
CA PHE A 172 19.53 -20.85 -3.71
C PHE A 172 19.34 -22.28 -3.20
N ALA A 173 20.45 -22.98 -2.97
CA ALA A 173 20.42 -24.22 -2.22
C ALA A 173 20.18 -23.95 -0.72
N ASP A 174 19.45 -24.83 -0.05
CA ASP A 174 19.40 -24.87 1.42
C ASP A 174 20.70 -25.44 2.01
N ASP A 175 20.72 -25.59 3.34
CA ASP A 175 21.91 -26.02 4.08
C ASP A 175 22.26 -27.49 3.81
N GLU A 176 21.28 -28.27 3.36
CA GLU A 176 21.42 -29.66 2.93
C GLU A 176 21.74 -29.79 1.43
N GLY A 177 21.82 -28.67 0.71
CA GLY A 177 22.13 -28.63 -0.72
C GLY A 177 20.92 -28.84 -1.65
N ALA A 178 19.69 -28.91 -1.11
CA ALA A 178 18.50 -29.03 -1.92
C ALA A 178 18.16 -27.69 -2.59
N VAL A 179 17.90 -27.75 -3.90
CA VAL A 179 17.56 -26.58 -4.72
C VAL A 179 16.07 -26.64 -5.02
N GLU A 180 15.28 -25.93 -4.22
CA GLU A 180 13.82 -25.87 -4.36
C GLU A 180 13.34 -24.43 -4.48
N TRP A 181 12.36 -24.21 -5.35
CA TRP A 181 11.65 -22.94 -5.44
C TRP A 181 10.15 -23.16 -5.44
N THR A 182 9.42 -22.35 -4.67
CA THR A 182 7.95 -22.31 -4.72
C THR A 182 7.47 -20.89 -4.95
N GLY A 183 6.65 -20.69 -5.97
CA GLY A 183 6.12 -19.37 -6.29
C GLY A 183 5.18 -19.36 -7.47
N LEU A 184 4.85 -18.17 -7.97
CA LEU A 184 3.96 -17.98 -9.10
C LEU A 184 4.74 -17.96 -10.41
N LEU A 185 4.30 -18.76 -11.38
CA LEU A 185 4.72 -18.66 -12.77
C LEU A 185 3.53 -18.20 -13.62
N GLN A 186 3.81 -17.40 -14.64
CA GLN A 186 2.85 -17.04 -15.69
C GLN A 186 2.89 -18.06 -16.83
N ALA A 187 1.81 -18.16 -17.60
CA ALA A 187 1.87 -18.89 -18.87
C ALA A 187 2.89 -18.23 -19.81
N GLY A 188 3.82 -19.01 -20.37
CA GLY A 188 4.89 -18.50 -21.21
C GLY A 188 6.16 -19.34 -21.17
N GLU A 189 7.21 -18.85 -21.80
CA GLU A 189 8.53 -19.49 -21.84
C GLU A 189 9.31 -19.32 -20.53
N ILE A 190 10.02 -20.37 -20.10
CA ILE A 190 10.97 -20.36 -19.00
C ILE A 190 12.28 -21.07 -19.40
N LYS A 191 13.40 -20.55 -18.88
CA LYS A 191 14.75 -21.10 -19.02
C LYS A 191 15.50 -20.95 -17.69
N PHE A 192 16.51 -21.79 -17.48
CA PHE A 192 17.34 -21.77 -16.28
C PHE A 192 18.80 -21.44 -16.62
N LEU A 193 19.41 -20.54 -15.87
CA LEU A 193 20.81 -20.14 -16.02
C LEU A 193 21.63 -20.72 -14.88
N SER A 194 22.89 -21.07 -15.16
CA SER A 194 23.85 -21.59 -14.18
C SER A 194 24.77 -20.49 -13.61
N GLY A 195 24.45 -19.22 -13.85
CA GLY A 195 25.23 -18.06 -13.43
C GLY A 195 24.56 -16.75 -13.84
N ASN A 196 25.31 -15.65 -13.80
CA ASN A 196 24.80 -14.30 -14.10
C ASN A 196 24.67 -14.01 -15.60
N GLY A 197 25.30 -14.81 -16.46
CA GLY A 197 25.24 -14.70 -17.91
C GLY A 197 24.20 -15.63 -18.54
N TRP A 198 23.98 -15.45 -19.85
CA TRP A 198 23.11 -16.33 -20.65
C TRP A 198 23.68 -17.75 -20.83
N SER A 199 24.96 -17.95 -20.54
CA SER A 199 25.64 -19.25 -20.56
C SER A 199 26.72 -19.29 -19.47
N PRO A 200 26.97 -20.46 -18.85
CA PRO A 200 26.26 -21.72 -19.05
C PRO A 200 24.80 -21.68 -18.57
N CYS A 201 23.95 -22.50 -19.19
CA CYS A 201 22.52 -22.56 -18.91
C CYS A 201 22.00 -24.00 -18.99
N TYR A 202 20.73 -24.19 -18.62
CA TYR A 202 20.03 -25.46 -18.74
C TYR A 202 18.84 -25.28 -19.69
N ASN A 203 18.91 -25.93 -20.86
CA ASN A 203 17.88 -25.90 -21.88
C ASN A 203 16.87 -27.01 -21.67
N ALA A 204 15.70 -26.85 -22.27
CA ALA A 204 14.80 -27.99 -22.49
C ALA A 204 15.43 -28.99 -23.49
N PRO A 205 15.22 -30.30 -23.31
CA PRO A 205 15.63 -31.29 -24.31
C PRO A 205 15.04 -31.04 -25.69
N PHE A 206 13.80 -30.56 -25.78
CA PHE A 206 13.11 -30.31 -27.04
C PHE A 206 12.58 -28.87 -27.18
N TYR A 207 12.42 -28.42 -28.42
CA TYR A 207 11.82 -27.12 -28.72
C TYR A 207 10.38 -27.03 -28.18
N ASN A 208 10.10 -25.99 -27.39
CA ASN A 208 8.80 -25.71 -26.78
C ASN A 208 8.24 -26.86 -25.93
N GLU A 209 9.10 -27.54 -25.18
CA GLU A 209 8.69 -28.61 -24.28
C GLU A 209 7.73 -28.10 -23.20
N ALA A 210 6.58 -28.75 -23.04
CA ALA A 210 5.57 -28.32 -22.08
C ALA A 210 6.04 -28.54 -20.63
N PHE A 211 6.04 -27.49 -19.81
CA PHE A 211 6.46 -27.51 -18.41
C PHE A 211 5.29 -27.89 -17.49
N THR A 212 4.89 -29.15 -17.52
CA THR A 212 3.76 -29.70 -16.76
C THR A 212 4.21 -30.46 -15.50
N ASP A 213 3.28 -30.92 -14.67
CA ASP A 213 3.61 -31.73 -13.49
C ASP A 213 4.42 -32.97 -13.83
N GLY A 214 5.39 -33.29 -12.97
CA GLY A 214 6.26 -34.44 -13.09
C GLY A 214 7.72 -34.08 -13.35
N TYR A 215 8.47 -35.07 -13.82
CA TYR A 215 9.90 -34.98 -14.06
C TYR A 215 10.19 -34.43 -15.46
N HIS A 216 11.14 -33.49 -15.55
CA HIS A 216 11.70 -32.97 -16.80
C HIS A 216 13.21 -33.08 -16.75
N SER A 217 13.81 -33.69 -17.77
CA SER A 217 15.26 -33.61 -17.96
C SER A 217 15.65 -32.20 -18.39
N MET A 218 16.86 -31.78 -18.05
CA MET A 218 17.45 -30.54 -18.54
C MET A 218 18.76 -30.85 -19.26
N VAL A 219 19.10 -30.05 -20.26
CA VAL A 219 20.36 -30.19 -20.99
C VAL A 219 21.31 -29.07 -20.56
N TYR A 220 22.41 -29.42 -19.89
CA TYR A 220 23.45 -28.44 -19.59
C TYR A 220 24.10 -27.95 -20.89
N ASN A 221 24.10 -26.65 -21.06
CA ASN A 221 24.56 -25.99 -22.26
C ASN A 221 25.60 -24.93 -21.90
N ALA A 222 26.86 -25.25 -22.20
CA ALA A 222 28.00 -24.40 -21.88
C ALA A 222 28.09 -23.15 -22.77
N ASN A 223 27.60 -23.22 -24.02
CA ASN A 223 27.90 -22.22 -25.06
C ASN A 223 26.66 -21.47 -25.57
N GLY A 224 25.45 -21.87 -25.13
CA GLY A 224 24.19 -21.25 -25.56
C GLY A 224 23.63 -21.79 -26.88
N GLU A 225 24.17 -22.89 -27.41
CA GLU A 225 23.69 -23.55 -28.64
C GLU A 225 22.36 -24.30 -28.41
N ASP A 226 21.55 -24.55 -29.45
CA ASP A 226 20.28 -25.27 -29.33
C ASP A 226 19.37 -24.76 -28.19
N ASP A 227 19.12 -23.44 -28.22
CA ASP A 227 18.43 -22.63 -27.20
C ASP A 227 16.94 -22.95 -27.07
N HIS A 228 16.62 -24.17 -26.63
CA HIS A 228 15.27 -24.63 -26.35
C HIS A 228 14.79 -24.17 -24.97
N LYS A 229 13.51 -23.79 -24.90
CA LYS A 229 12.83 -23.32 -23.70
C LYS A 229 11.72 -24.28 -23.32
N PHE A 230 11.44 -24.32 -22.02
CA PHE A 230 10.22 -24.92 -21.53
C PHE A 230 9.05 -23.93 -21.66
N ILE A 231 7.83 -24.43 -21.83
CA ILE A 231 6.60 -23.65 -21.93
C ILE A 231 5.72 -23.94 -20.72
N VAL A 232 5.63 -22.99 -19.79
CA VAL A 232 4.66 -23.02 -18.70
C VAL A 232 3.27 -22.88 -19.30
N PRO A 233 2.38 -23.89 -19.20
CA PRO A 233 1.14 -23.91 -19.96
C PRO A 233 0.06 -23.00 -19.37
N ARG A 234 0.10 -22.73 -18.05
CA ARG A 234 -0.91 -21.95 -17.33
C ARG A 234 -0.28 -21.16 -16.19
N THR A 235 -0.77 -19.94 -15.99
CA THR A 235 -0.44 -19.17 -14.79
C THR A 235 -0.91 -19.90 -13.53
N GLY A 236 -0.04 -20.00 -12.53
CA GLY A 236 -0.35 -20.74 -11.30
C GLY A 236 0.81 -20.72 -10.31
N ARG A 237 0.60 -21.34 -9.15
CA ARG A 237 1.65 -21.56 -8.17
C ARG A 237 2.31 -22.91 -8.46
N TYR A 238 3.64 -22.95 -8.46
CA TYR A 238 4.43 -24.15 -8.74
C TYR A 238 5.47 -24.35 -7.64
N THR A 239 5.81 -25.61 -7.38
CA THR A 239 7.05 -26.01 -6.69
C THR A 239 7.96 -26.68 -7.71
N LEU A 240 9.20 -26.23 -7.78
CA LEU A 240 10.25 -26.73 -8.66
C LEU A 240 11.37 -27.29 -7.79
N ARG A 241 11.75 -28.55 -8.02
CA ARG A 241 12.87 -29.23 -7.35
C ARG A 241 13.92 -29.58 -8.36
N PHE A 242 15.09 -28.97 -8.25
CA PHE A 242 16.18 -29.15 -9.20
C PHE A 242 17.15 -30.22 -8.69
N ASN A 243 17.62 -31.07 -9.59
CA ASN A 243 18.80 -31.88 -9.41
C ASN A 243 19.83 -31.41 -10.44
N LEU A 244 20.95 -30.87 -9.98
CA LEU A 244 22.00 -30.32 -10.84
C LEU A 244 23.15 -31.29 -11.11
N HIS A 245 23.24 -32.38 -10.32
CA HIS A 245 24.19 -33.48 -10.60
C HIS A 245 23.71 -34.32 -11.79
N GLU A 246 22.40 -34.57 -11.85
CA GLU A 246 21.72 -35.12 -13.02
C GLU A 246 20.69 -34.08 -13.48
N PRO A 247 21.09 -33.13 -14.36
CA PRO A 247 20.32 -31.94 -14.70
C PRO A 247 18.86 -32.27 -15.01
N SER A 248 17.99 -31.97 -14.05
CA SER A 248 16.56 -32.23 -14.13
C SER A 248 15.80 -31.35 -13.15
N VAL A 249 14.51 -31.15 -13.44
CA VAL A 249 13.59 -30.43 -12.57
C VAL A 249 12.30 -31.22 -12.44
N THR A 250 11.88 -31.44 -11.19
CA THR A 250 10.56 -31.97 -10.89
C THR A 250 9.61 -30.81 -10.63
N VAL A 251 8.53 -30.76 -11.37
CA VAL A 251 7.51 -29.70 -11.35
C VAL A 251 6.27 -30.23 -10.64
N THR A 252 5.76 -29.44 -9.71
CA THR A 252 4.46 -29.67 -9.07
C THR A 252 3.66 -28.39 -9.14
N SER A 253 2.61 -28.37 -9.97
CA SER A 253 1.61 -27.33 -9.97
C SER A 253 0.72 -27.46 -8.74
N HIS A 254 0.38 -26.31 -8.16
CA HIS A 254 -0.56 -26.24 -7.06
C HIS A 254 -1.85 -25.66 -7.60
N PRO A 255 -3.01 -26.27 -7.27
CA PRO A 255 -4.27 -25.63 -7.56
C PRO A 255 -4.27 -24.25 -6.90
N GLY A 256 -4.69 -23.23 -7.65
CA GLY A 256 -4.97 -21.93 -7.04
C GLY A 256 -5.99 -22.10 -5.91
N PRO A 257 -6.06 -21.16 -4.95
CA PRO A 257 -7.12 -21.19 -3.96
C PRO A 257 -8.47 -21.22 -4.70
N SER A 258 -9.23 -22.29 -4.52
CA SER A 258 -10.58 -22.34 -5.09
C SER A 258 -11.44 -21.30 -4.39
N LEU A 259 -12.05 -20.42 -5.19
CA LEU A 259 -13.07 -19.50 -4.75
C LEU A 259 -14.47 -20.15 -4.76
N GLU A 260 -14.58 -21.39 -5.24
CA GLU A 260 -15.83 -22.13 -5.28
C GLU A 260 -16.40 -22.30 -3.88
N GLY A 261 -17.66 -21.87 -3.69
CA GLY A 261 -18.33 -21.89 -2.39
C GLY A 261 -17.70 -20.97 -1.33
N LYS A 262 -16.65 -20.19 -1.65
CA LYS A 262 -16.05 -19.23 -0.71
C LYS A 262 -16.86 -17.93 -0.59
N PHE A 263 -17.77 -17.69 -1.53
CA PHE A 263 -18.73 -16.60 -1.48
C PHE A 263 -20.12 -17.15 -1.20
N THR A 264 -20.63 -16.91 0.00
CA THR A 264 -21.99 -17.30 0.42
C THR A 264 -22.86 -16.04 0.51
N ALA A 265 -23.16 -15.44 -0.64
CA ALA A 265 -24.01 -14.26 -0.71
C ALA A 265 -25.27 -14.58 -1.54
N PRO A 266 -26.44 -13.96 -1.25
CA PRO A 266 -27.61 -14.09 -2.10
C PRO A 266 -27.33 -13.74 -3.56
N ALA A 267 -28.11 -14.28 -4.50
CA ALA A 267 -28.01 -13.87 -5.89
C ALA A 267 -28.30 -12.37 -6.01
N GLY A 268 -27.42 -11.63 -6.66
CA GLY A 268 -27.53 -10.18 -6.77
C GLY A 268 -26.31 -9.54 -7.42
N ARG A 269 -26.34 -8.22 -7.52
CA ARG A 269 -25.22 -7.42 -8.02
C ARG A 269 -24.37 -6.94 -6.85
N TYR A 270 -23.06 -7.07 -7.00
CA TYR A 270 -22.07 -6.69 -5.99
C TYR A 270 -21.06 -5.73 -6.60
N VAL A 271 -20.61 -4.78 -5.79
CA VAL A 271 -19.40 -4.00 -6.02
C VAL A 271 -18.24 -4.73 -5.35
N VAL A 272 -17.13 -4.87 -6.06
CA VAL A 272 -15.93 -5.56 -5.58
C VAL A 272 -14.73 -4.65 -5.78
N ALA A 273 -13.86 -4.58 -4.78
CA ALA A 273 -12.58 -3.89 -4.88
C ALA A 273 -11.47 -4.70 -4.23
N ALA A 274 -10.26 -4.60 -4.76
CA ALA A 274 -9.07 -5.11 -4.10
C ALA A 274 -8.39 -3.98 -3.32
N ASP A 275 -7.80 -4.30 -2.17
CA ASP A 275 -6.89 -3.37 -1.51
C ASP A 275 -5.69 -3.03 -2.43
N ARG A 276 -4.97 -1.95 -2.11
CA ARG A 276 -3.83 -1.49 -2.92
C ARG A 276 -2.74 -2.55 -3.10
N ASN A 277 -2.61 -3.48 -2.16
CA ASN A 277 -1.59 -4.53 -2.14
C ASN A 277 -2.08 -5.82 -2.82
N GLY A 278 -3.33 -5.86 -3.30
CA GLY A 278 -3.98 -7.05 -3.84
C GLY A 278 -4.15 -8.19 -2.83
N ARG A 279 -4.10 -7.89 -1.52
CA ARG A 279 -4.13 -8.90 -0.45
C ARG A 279 -5.54 -9.17 0.09
N GLN A 280 -6.42 -8.18 0.01
CA GLN A 280 -7.80 -8.28 0.46
C GLN A 280 -8.76 -7.89 -0.66
N LEU A 281 -9.89 -8.58 -0.74
CA LEU A 281 -11.03 -8.22 -1.56
C LEU A 281 -12.16 -7.75 -0.67
N HIS A 282 -12.69 -6.56 -0.97
CA HIS A 282 -13.84 -5.98 -0.33
C HIS A 282 -15.07 -6.18 -1.22
N PHE A 283 -16.18 -6.57 -0.61
CA PHE A 283 -17.45 -6.84 -1.29
C PHE A 283 -18.58 -6.06 -0.63
N GLY A 284 -19.46 -5.48 -1.45
CA GLY A 284 -20.67 -4.82 -0.99
C GLY A 284 -21.79 -5.08 -1.98
N ALA A 285 -22.95 -5.55 -1.51
CA ALA A 285 -24.12 -5.63 -2.38
C ALA A 285 -24.46 -4.23 -2.89
N VAL A 286 -24.90 -4.12 -4.15
CA VAL A 286 -25.43 -2.83 -4.63
C VAL A 286 -26.60 -2.45 -3.71
N PRO A 287 -26.55 -1.28 -3.05
CA PRO A 287 -27.53 -0.91 -2.05
C PRO A 287 -28.94 -0.85 -2.64
N SER A 288 -29.96 -1.15 -1.83
CA SER A 288 -31.37 -0.87 -2.15
C SER A 288 -31.82 0.51 -1.65
N ARG A 289 -31.09 1.06 -0.67
CA ARG A 289 -31.22 2.41 -0.11
C ARG A 289 -29.81 2.97 0.09
N LEU A 290 -29.65 4.27 -0.07
CA LEU A 290 -28.36 4.92 0.06
C LEU A 290 -28.49 6.18 0.89
N PHE A 291 -27.50 6.43 1.72
CA PHE A 291 -27.39 7.63 2.55
C PHE A 291 -26.04 8.28 2.31
N VAL A 292 -25.99 9.60 2.40
CA VAL A 292 -24.75 10.35 2.58
C VAL A 292 -24.67 10.79 4.03
N GLY A 293 -23.56 10.52 4.70
CA GLY A 293 -23.34 10.94 6.07
C GLY A 293 -22.04 11.72 6.21
N SER A 294 -22.07 12.82 6.96
CA SER A 294 -20.87 13.55 7.41
C SER A 294 -20.19 12.81 8.56
N LEU A 295 -18.89 13.04 8.76
CA LEU A 295 -18.19 12.50 9.93
C LEU A 295 -18.66 13.16 11.25
N ASP A 296 -19.30 14.33 11.18
CA ASP A 296 -19.85 15.04 12.34
C ASP A 296 -21.25 14.54 12.76
N GLY A 297 -21.83 13.60 12.00
CA GLY A 297 -23.03 12.85 12.38
C GLY A 297 -24.32 13.22 11.65
N ASP A 298 -24.28 14.15 10.69
CA ASP A 298 -25.44 14.45 9.85
C ASP A 298 -25.60 13.40 8.75
N VAL A 299 -26.82 12.89 8.57
CA VAL A 299 -27.12 11.86 7.57
C VAL A 299 -28.33 12.28 6.73
N ALA A 300 -28.24 12.11 5.42
CA ALA A 300 -29.32 12.36 4.47
C ALA A 300 -29.54 11.15 3.56
N GLU A 301 -30.79 10.72 3.41
CA GLU A 301 -31.16 9.66 2.45
C GLU A 301 -31.09 10.20 1.01
N LEU A 302 -30.45 9.42 0.14
CA LEU A 302 -30.45 9.62 -1.30
C LEU A 302 -31.50 8.69 -1.93
N PRO A 303 -32.62 9.21 -2.43
CA PRO A 303 -33.66 8.37 -3.00
C PRO A 303 -33.19 7.72 -4.29
N ALA A 304 -33.67 6.50 -4.55
CA ALA A 304 -33.43 5.82 -5.81
C ALA A 304 -34.18 6.54 -6.95
N SER A 305 -33.48 6.83 -8.05
CA SER A 305 -34.07 7.43 -9.25
C SER A 305 -35.14 6.53 -9.89
N THR A 306 -34.94 5.21 -9.80
CA THR A 306 -35.92 4.17 -10.14
C THR A 306 -35.62 2.94 -9.28
N ALA A 307 -36.66 2.27 -8.78
CA ALA A 307 -36.50 1.09 -7.94
C ALA A 307 -35.64 0.02 -8.62
N GLY A 308 -34.56 -0.39 -7.96
CA GLY A 308 -33.62 -1.42 -8.48
C GLY A 308 -32.66 -0.95 -9.57
N SER A 309 -32.64 0.34 -9.94
CA SER A 309 -31.70 0.88 -10.94
C SER A 309 -30.23 0.87 -10.48
N GLY A 310 -30.00 0.91 -9.16
CA GLY A 310 -28.68 1.16 -8.58
C GLY A 310 -28.22 2.62 -8.75
N VAL A 311 -29.12 3.53 -9.12
CA VAL A 311 -28.83 4.97 -9.25
C VAL A 311 -29.64 5.74 -8.22
N PHE A 312 -28.94 6.49 -7.38
CA PHE A 312 -29.47 7.28 -6.28
C PHE A 312 -29.14 8.75 -6.51
N SER A 313 -30.10 9.62 -6.32
CA SER A 313 -29.91 11.05 -6.55
C SER A 313 -30.81 11.88 -5.66
N GLY A 314 -30.28 12.94 -5.07
CA GLY A 314 -31.06 13.82 -4.23
C GLY A 314 -30.36 15.15 -3.95
N LYS A 315 -31.17 16.13 -3.52
CA LYS A 315 -30.68 17.40 -3.01
C LYS A 315 -30.21 17.24 -1.57
N VAL A 316 -28.94 17.55 -1.32
CA VAL A 316 -28.30 17.42 0.00
C VAL A 316 -27.53 18.69 0.36
N TYR A 317 -27.43 19.01 1.65
CA TYR A 317 -26.59 20.12 2.12
C TYR A 317 -25.23 19.56 2.52
N LEU A 318 -24.15 20.12 1.96
CA LEU A 318 -22.77 19.71 2.18
C LEU A 318 -21.92 20.93 2.53
N GLU A 319 -20.91 20.74 3.36
CA GLU A 319 -20.04 21.76 3.91
C GLU A 319 -18.62 21.56 3.38
N GLU A 320 -17.98 22.67 3.01
CA GLU A 320 -16.55 22.72 2.79
C GLU A 320 -15.81 22.30 4.07
N ASP A 321 -14.64 21.69 3.93
CA ASP A 321 -13.82 21.13 5.01
C ASP A 321 -14.43 19.95 5.80
N ASN A 322 -15.62 19.47 5.40
CA ASN A 322 -16.22 18.26 5.97
C ASN A 322 -15.97 17.03 5.07
N TYR A 323 -16.01 15.85 5.70
CA TYR A 323 -15.79 14.56 5.05
C TYR A 323 -17.07 13.75 5.06
N TYR A 324 -17.41 13.23 3.88
CA TYR A 324 -18.64 12.48 3.65
C TYR A 324 -18.35 11.04 3.25
N LYS A 325 -19.28 10.15 3.55
CA LYS A 325 -19.29 8.77 3.05
C LYS A 325 -20.69 8.37 2.63
N LEU A 326 -20.77 7.35 1.77
CA LEU A 326 -22.02 6.77 1.34
C LEU A 326 -22.28 5.47 2.10
N TYR A 327 -23.50 5.29 2.61
CA TYR A 327 -23.88 4.15 3.45
C TYR A 327 -25.14 3.47 2.92
N ALA A 328 -25.23 2.15 3.10
CA ALA A 328 -26.45 1.39 2.77
C ALA A 328 -27.50 1.36 3.91
N ASP A 329 -27.12 1.83 5.11
CA ASP A 329 -27.93 1.80 6.33
C ASP A 329 -27.60 3.03 7.19
N GLU A 330 -28.63 3.75 7.64
CA GLU A 330 -28.57 4.97 8.44
C GLU A 330 -28.03 4.72 9.87
N ALA A 331 -28.30 3.54 10.44
CA ALA A 331 -27.96 3.23 11.82
C ALA A 331 -26.51 2.73 12.01
N CYS A 332 -25.73 2.63 10.94
CA CYS A 332 -24.46 1.91 10.94
C CYS A 332 -23.28 2.88 10.92
N SER A 333 -22.54 2.98 12.03
CA SER A 333 -21.41 3.92 12.09
C SER A 333 -20.26 3.53 11.15
N ASP A 334 -20.01 2.23 10.89
CA ASP A 334 -18.75 1.86 10.21
C ASP A 334 -18.79 0.61 9.31
N ARG A 335 -19.90 -0.11 9.16
CA ARG A 335 -19.88 -1.47 8.57
C ARG A 335 -20.08 -1.56 7.06
N TYR A 336 -20.56 -0.50 6.39
CA TYR A 336 -20.80 -0.50 4.94
C TYR A 336 -20.65 0.90 4.34
N CYS A 337 -19.43 1.42 4.26
CA CYS A 337 -19.18 2.66 3.51
C CYS A 337 -18.69 2.36 2.10
N PHE A 338 -19.33 3.00 1.11
CA PHE A 338 -18.87 3.06 -0.25
C PHE A 338 -18.04 4.34 -0.40
N SER A 339 -16.74 4.19 -0.64
CA SER A 339 -15.78 5.28 -0.73
C SER A 339 -14.84 5.07 -1.93
N PRO A 340 -14.16 6.13 -2.39
CA PRO A 340 -13.05 6.03 -3.33
C PRO A 340 -11.84 5.38 -2.66
N ASN A 341 -10.77 5.15 -3.42
CA ASN A 341 -9.48 4.71 -2.89
C ASN A 341 -8.57 5.86 -2.39
N THR A 342 -9.09 7.09 -2.37
CA THR A 342 -8.41 8.30 -1.88
C THR A 342 -9.46 9.39 -1.64
N ASP A 343 -9.21 10.31 -0.71
CA ASP A 343 -10.13 11.43 -0.49
C ASP A 343 -10.28 12.26 -1.77
N VAL A 344 -11.52 12.55 -2.16
CA VAL A 344 -11.82 13.16 -3.46
C VAL A 344 -12.91 14.22 -3.37
N ASP A 345 -12.67 15.36 -4.03
CA ASP A 345 -13.69 16.38 -4.25
C ASP A 345 -14.66 15.93 -5.34
N ILE A 346 -15.89 15.60 -4.93
CA ILE A 346 -16.94 15.11 -5.83
C ILE A 346 -17.67 16.23 -6.58
N SER A 347 -17.35 17.49 -6.28
CA SER A 347 -17.87 18.66 -7.01
C SER A 347 -17.05 19.02 -8.25
N ALA A 348 -15.83 18.49 -8.37
CA ALA A 348 -14.97 18.67 -9.54
C ALA A 348 -15.34 17.78 -10.74
N GLY A 349 -16.21 16.79 -10.53
CA GLY A 349 -16.65 15.85 -11.58
C GLY A 349 -17.03 14.48 -11.02
N ALA A 350 -17.55 13.62 -11.89
CA ALA A 350 -17.87 12.25 -11.50
C ALA A 350 -16.63 11.40 -11.26
N THR A 351 -16.62 10.66 -10.17
CA THR A 351 -15.59 9.65 -9.88
C THR A 351 -15.78 8.40 -10.75
N CYS A 352 -14.88 7.42 -10.63
CA CYS A 352 -15.00 6.14 -11.34
C CYS A 352 -14.49 4.95 -10.51
N ASN A 353 -14.39 5.13 -9.19
CA ASN A 353 -13.71 4.23 -8.26
C ASN A 353 -14.50 4.03 -6.95
N VAL A 354 -15.82 4.21 -6.96
CA VAL A 354 -16.64 4.00 -5.76
C VAL A 354 -16.69 2.50 -5.43
N ALA A 355 -16.26 2.15 -4.23
CA ALA A 355 -16.08 0.77 -3.79
C ALA A 355 -16.42 0.59 -2.30
N PRO A 356 -16.73 -0.64 -1.85
CA PRO A 356 -16.99 -0.94 -0.43
C PRO A 356 -15.67 -0.92 0.37
N MET A 357 -15.04 0.24 0.51
CA MET A 357 -13.75 0.43 1.16
C MET A 357 -13.88 1.34 2.38
N HIS A 358 -13.00 1.15 3.35
CA HIS A 358 -12.90 1.99 4.54
C HIS A 358 -11.68 2.90 4.45
N GLY A 359 -11.72 4.04 5.15
CA GLY A 359 -10.57 4.91 5.37
C GLY A 359 -10.47 6.14 4.47
N TYR A 360 -11.30 6.24 3.43
CA TYR A 360 -11.37 7.41 2.55
C TYR A 360 -12.77 7.99 2.50
N SER A 361 -12.86 9.23 2.04
CA SER A 361 -14.06 10.06 2.12
C SER A 361 -14.26 10.90 0.84
N TYR A 362 -15.43 11.50 0.74
CA TYR A 362 -15.77 12.50 -0.26
C TYR A 362 -15.72 13.90 0.38
N THR A 363 -15.30 14.89 -0.38
CA THR A 363 -15.34 16.30 0.00
C THR A 363 -16.06 17.12 -1.07
N VAL A 364 -16.38 18.37 -0.76
CA VAL A 364 -16.90 19.35 -1.74
C VAL A 364 -16.08 20.63 -1.67
N GLY A 365 -15.96 21.33 -2.80
CA GLY A 365 -15.17 22.55 -2.88
C GLY A 365 -15.83 23.81 -2.31
N SER A 366 -17.08 23.74 -1.82
CA SER A 366 -17.75 24.87 -1.15
C SER A 366 -18.96 24.42 -0.34
N THR A 367 -19.31 25.15 0.73
CA THR A 367 -20.52 24.89 1.51
C THR A 367 -21.79 25.28 0.76
N GLY A 368 -22.78 24.39 0.68
CA GLY A 368 -24.08 24.67 0.08
C GLY A 368 -24.94 23.44 -0.20
N TYR A 369 -26.04 23.64 -0.93
CA TYR A 369 -26.85 22.54 -1.44
C TYR A 369 -26.24 21.97 -2.73
N TYR A 370 -26.31 20.65 -2.91
CA TYR A 370 -25.83 19.93 -4.08
C TYR A 370 -26.88 18.95 -4.59
N ASP A 371 -26.95 18.78 -5.90
CA ASP A 371 -27.57 17.64 -6.55
C ASP A 371 -26.54 16.51 -6.56
N LEU A 372 -26.60 15.65 -5.55
CA LEU A 372 -25.71 14.51 -5.38
C LEU A 372 -26.28 13.32 -6.15
N THR A 373 -25.45 12.68 -6.97
CA THR A 373 -25.78 11.45 -7.70
C THR A 373 -24.74 10.38 -7.43
N ALA A 374 -25.19 9.19 -7.05
CA ALA A 374 -24.38 7.98 -6.92
C ALA A 374 -24.95 6.90 -7.84
N ASP A 375 -24.12 6.38 -8.76
CA ASP A 375 -24.51 5.44 -9.81
C ASP A 375 -23.68 4.16 -9.71
N PHE A 376 -24.34 3.08 -9.33
CA PHE A 376 -23.81 1.71 -9.25
C PHE A 376 -24.29 0.84 -10.43
N SER A 377 -24.97 1.42 -11.42
CA SER A 377 -25.58 0.71 -12.53
C SER A 377 -24.57 0.27 -13.61
N GLY A 378 -23.38 0.86 -13.63
CA GLY A 378 -22.29 0.55 -14.56
C GLY A 378 -21.20 -0.39 -14.01
N ALA A 379 -20.22 -0.73 -14.86
CA ALA A 379 -19.04 -1.49 -14.45
C ALA A 379 -18.07 -0.67 -13.56
N ALA A 380 -18.16 0.65 -13.61
CA ALA A 380 -17.41 1.59 -12.79
C ALA A 380 -18.40 2.46 -12.00
N PRO A 381 -18.68 2.11 -10.72
CA PRO A 381 -19.52 2.93 -9.88
C PRO A 381 -18.93 4.32 -9.66
N LYS A 382 -19.78 5.33 -9.64
CA LYS A 382 -19.40 6.74 -9.60
C LYS A 382 -20.27 7.54 -8.65
N VAL A 383 -19.71 8.63 -8.14
CA VAL A 383 -20.45 9.66 -7.43
C VAL A 383 -20.04 11.03 -7.97
N SER A 384 -20.98 11.97 -7.96
CA SER A 384 -20.75 13.36 -8.33
C SER A 384 -21.74 14.25 -7.58
N ALA A 385 -21.29 15.42 -7.15
CA ALA A 385 -22.14 16.44 -6.56
C ALA A 385 -22.13 17.68 -7.45
N THR A 386 -23.27 18.06 -8.02
CA THR A 386 -23.36 19.32 -8.75
C THR A 386 -23.85 20.40 -7.79
N PRO A 387 -23.11 21.49 -7.54
CA PRO A 387 -23.56 22.54 -6.64
C PRO A 387 -24.88 23.12 -7.15
N ILE A 388 -25.91 23.08 -6.31
CA ILE A 388 -27.14 23.81 -6.52
C ILE A 388 -26.82 25.24 -6.11
N VAL A 389 -26.52 26.05 -7.11
CA VAL A 389 -26.51 27.49 -6.94
C VAL A 389 -27.95 27.92 -6.69
N SER A 390 -28.35 27.93 -5.41
CA SER A 390 -29.62 28.52 -5.02
C SER A 390 -29.59 29.99 -5.38
N GLY A 391 -30.29 30.36 -6.44
CA GLY A 391 -30.71 31.73 -6.65
C GLY A 391 -31.58 32.13 -5.47
N ALA A 392 -31.12 33.08 -4.67
CA ALA A 392 -31.99 33.69 -3.68
C ALA A 392 -33.06 34.47 -4.46
N ASP A 393 -34.31 34.00 -4.42
CA ASP A 393 -35.46 34.81 -4.78
C ASP A 393 -35.53 35.99 -3.79
N GLU A 394 -34.85 37.10 -4.10
CA GLU A 394 -35.10 38.35 -3.40
C GLU A 394 -36.50 38.83 -3.78
N THR A 395 -37.48 38.38 -3.00
CA THR A 395 -38.78 39.03 -2.95
C THR A 395 -38.66 40.18 -1.99
N VAL A 396 -38.67 41.41 -2.51
CA VAL A 396 -38.77 42.60 -1.68
C VAL A 396 -40.18 43.15 -1.83
N ALA A 397 -40.92 43.17 -0.72
CA ALA A 397 -42.30 43.65 -0.66
C ALA A 397 -42.40 44.87 0.26
N ASP A 398 -43.16 45.86 -0.18
CA ASP A 398 -43.70 46.92 0.65
C ASP A 398 -45.24 46.86 0.50
N SER A 399 -45.96 47.48 1.44
CA SER A 399 -47.42 47.52 1.61
C SER A 399 -48.29 47.47 0.34
N ASN A 400 -47.84 48.03 -0.80
CA ASN A 400 -48.61 48.10 -2.05
C ASN A 400 -47.91 47.53 -3.31
N VAL A 401 -46.63 47.12 -3.24
CA VAL A 401 -45.84 46.68 -4.41
C VAL A 401 -44.87 45.56 -4.03
N LYS A 402 -44.79 44.53 -4.89
CA LYS A 402 -43.88 43.39 -4.78
C LYS A 402 -42.97 43.32 -6.01
N VAL A 403 -41.65 43.30 -5.78
CA VAL A 403 -40.65 42.98 -6.81
C VAL A 403 -40.15 41.56 -6.58
N SER A 404 -40.17 40.75 -7.63
CA SER A 404 -39.72 39.35 -7.60
C SER A 404 -38.92 39.00 -8.83
N VAL A 405 -37.97 38.07 -8.70
CA VAL A 405 -37.26 37.48 -9.83
C VAL A 405 -37.75 36.06 -10.02
N SER A 406 -37.90 35.63 -11.27
CA SER A 406 -38.11 34.22 -11.61
C SER A 406 -37.29 33.89 -12.85
N GLY A 407 -36.25 33.08 -12.69
CA GLY A 407 -35.25 32.85 -13.74
C GLY A 407 -34.59 34.17 -14.18
N ARG A 408 -34.70 34.51 -15.46
CA ARG A 408 -34.18 35.76 -16.04
C ARG A 408 -35.16 36.94 -16.00
N ASN A 409 -36.34 36.77 -15.41
CA ASN A 409 -37.39 37.78 -15.45
C ASN A 409 -37.54 38.48 -14.10
N ILE A 410 -37.32 39.79 -14.07
CA ILE A 410 -37.74 40.68 -12.98
C ILE A 410 -39.22 41.00 -13.21
N THR A 411 -40.06 40.81 -12.19
CA THR A 411 -41.50 41.07 -12.23
C THR A 411 -41.91 41.97 -11.07
N VAL A 412 -42.70 43.01 -11.37
CA VAL A 412 -43.26 43.95 -10.40
C VAL A 412 -44.77 43.89 -10.43
N VAL A 413 -45.37 43.56 -9.27
CA VAL A 413 -46.81 43.38 -9.10
C VAL A 413 -47.31 44.29 -7.98
N GLY A 414 -48.42 45.00 -8.19
CA GLY A 414 -49.00 45.94 -7.21
C GLY A 414 -49.62 47.16 -7.89
N GLU A 415 -50.01 48.16 -7.08
CA GLU A 415 -50.47 49.47 -7.57
C GLU A 415 -49.31 50.48 -7.57
N TYR A 416 -48.97 51.02 -8.74
CA TYR A 416 -47.88 52.00 -8.95
C TYR A 416 -48.08 52.76 -10.27
N ASP A 417 -47.45 53.93 -10.40
CA ASP A 417 -47.55 54.76 -11.60
C ASP A 417 -46.35 54.60 -12.55
N ASN A 418 -45.15 54.39 -12.00
CA ASN A 418 -43.89 54.36 -12.76
C ASN A 418 -42.97 53.22 -12.31
N ILE A 419 -42.30 52.60 -13.28
CA ILE A 419 -41.27 51.58 -13.05
C ILE A 419 -40.06 51.82 -13.95
N VAL A 420 -38.86 51.67 -13.39
CA VAL A 420 -37.59 51.69 -14.12
C VAL A 420 -36.70 50.58 -13.59
N VAL A 421 -36.25 49.69 -14.48
CA VAL A 421 -35.21 48.69 -14.23
C VAL A 421 -33.91 49.20 -14.84
N SER A 422 -32.87 49.36 -14.03
CA SER A 422 -31.55 49.82 -14.47
C SER A 422 -30.45 48.84 -14.08
N ASP A 423 -29.35 48.81 -14.82
CA ASP A 423 -28.14 48.10 -14.41
C ASP A 423 -27.33 48.91 -13.36
N LEU A 424 -26.27 48.32 -12.79
CA LEU A 424 -25.39 48.99 -11.82
C LEU A 424 -24.65 50.21 -12.38
N CYS A 425 -24.59 50.38 -13.70
CA CYS A 425 -24.01 51.56 -14.34
C CYS A 425 -25.04 52.70 -14.49
N GLY A 426 -26.27 52.50 -14.01
CA GLY A 426 -27.35 53.48 -14.10
C GLY A 426 -28.01 53.55 -15.48
N ARG A 427 -27.77 52.57 -16.36
CA ARG A 427 -28.43 52.52 -17.68
C ARG A 427 -29.80 51.89 -17.52
N VAL A 428 -30.82 52.55 -18.07
CA VAL A 428 -32.19 52.00 -18.09
C VAL A 428 -32.24 50.80 -19.03
N VAL A 429 -32.56 49.65 -18.47
CA VAL A 429 -32.72 48.36 -19.16
C VAL A 429 -34.16 48.21 -19.66
N SER A 430 -35.13 48.66 -18.86
CA SER A 430 -36.56 48.54 -19.17
C SER A 430 -37.41 49.43 -18.28
N THR A 431 -38.62 49.76 -18.72
CA THR A 431 -39.69 50.37 -17.92
C THR A 431 -40.97 49.53 -17.94
N ALA A 432 -40.83 48.22 -18.16
CA ALA A 432 -41.93 47.27 -18.22
C ALA A 432 -42.09 46.50 -16.89
N PRO A 433 -43.34 46.13 -16.51
CA PRO A 433 -43.65 45.39 -15.28
C PRO A 433 -42.99 44.01 -15.23
N THR A 434 -42.71 43.40 -16.38
CA THR A 434 -41.92 42.18 -16.51
C THR A 434 -40.77 42.45 -17.46
N THR A 435 -39.54 42.22 -16.99
CA THR A 435 -38.32 42.50 -17.74
C THR A 435 -37.41 41.28 -17.74
N ALA A 436 -37.09 40.77 -18.93
CA ALA A 436 -36.08 39.74 -19.12
C ALA A 436 -34.68 40.37 -19.12
N VAL A 437 -33.76 39.85 -18.32
CA VAL A 437 -32.41 40.38 -18.16
C VAL A 437 -31.35 39.28 -18.13
N LEU A 438 -30.10 39.65 -18.36
CA LEU A 438 -28.95 38.75 -18.16
C LEU A 438 -28.56 38.71 -16.68
N PRO A 439 -27.82 37.67 -16.24
CA PRO A 439 -27.21 37.65 -14.91
C PRO A 439 -26.47 38.95 -14.59
N GLY A 440 -26.78 39.54 -13.44
CA GLY A 440 -26.27 40.82 -13.02
C GLY A 440 -27.06 41.40 -11.83
N ILE A 441 -26.56 42.52 -11.31
CA ILE A 441 -27.26 43.29 -10.29
C ILE A 441 -27.99 44.43 -10.98
N TYR A 442 -29.26 44.60 -10.61
CA TYR A 442 -30.15 45.61 -11.13
C TYR A 442 -30.73 46.46 -10.00
N VAL A 443 -31.07 47.70 -10.34
CA VAL A 443 -31.81 48.61 -9.48
C VAL A 443 -33.18 48.78 -10.10
N VAL A 444 -34.22 48.39 -9.37
CA VAL A 444 -35.61 48.54 -9.77
C VAL A 444 -36.20 49.70 -8.98
N ALA A 445 -36.47 50.82 -9.64
CA ALA A 445 -37.20 51.93 -9.07
C ALA A 445 -38.69 51.77 -9.40
N VAL A 446 -39.55 51.85 -8.38
CA VAL A 446 -41.01 51.88 -8.53
C VAL A 446 -41.51 53.13 -7.80
N ASP A 447 -42.00 54.10 -8.56
CA ASP A 447 -42.29 55.46 -8.11
C ASP A 447 -41.13 56.06 -7.29
N PHE A 448 -41.32 56.27 -5.98
CA PHE A 448 -40.33 56.84 -5.07
C PHE A 448 -39.52 55.78 -4.31
N LYS A 449 -39.72 54.49 -4.62
CA LYS A 449 -39.08 53.36 -3.94
C LYS A 449 -38.01 52.73 -4.83
N THR A 450 -36.93 52.26 -4.23
CA THR A 450 -35.83 51.64 -4.95
C THR A 450 -35.49 50.30 -4.33
N PHE A 451 -35.40 49.28 -5.18
CA PHE A 451 -35.08 47.91 -4.82
C PHE A 451 -33.77 47.52 -5.50
N LYS A 452 -32.83 46.97 -4.73
CA LYS A 452 -31.68 46.28 -5.31
C LYS A 452 -32.10 44.84 -5.57
N ILE A 453 -31.91 44.38 -6.80
CA ILE A 453 -32.31 43.05 -7.25
C ILE A 453 -31.11 42.37 -7.87
N VAL A 454 -30.75 41.21 -7.34
CA VAL A 454 -29.70 40.38 -7.94
C VAL A 454 -30.35 39.30 -8.79
N VAL A 455 -30.09 39.31 -10.10
CA VAL A 455 -30.49 38.25 -11.02
C VAL A 455 -29.25 37.41 -11.29
N ARG A 456 -29.26 36.13 -10.91
CA ARG A 456 -28.08 35.25 -11.05
C ARG A 456 -28.21 34.31 -12.24
#